data_AF-A0A285RJK2-F1
#
_entry.id   AF-A0A285RJK2-F1
#
_cell.length_a   1.000
_cell.length_b   1.000
_cell.length_c   1.000
_cell.angle_alpha   90.00
_cell.angle_beta   90.00
_cell.angle_gamma   90.00
#
_symmetry.space_group_name_H-M   'P 1'
#
loop_
_entity.id
_entity.type
_entity.pdbx_description
1 polymer ?
#
loop_
_entity_poly.entity_id
_entity_poly.type
_entity_poly.pdbx_seq_one_letter_code
_entity_poly.pdbx_strand_id
1 'polypeptide(L)'
;MILLFSAAVAPGLALFSYFYLRNQMATEPRKTLFQTFLFGALITFPIMFIQYVLKEEATITNRYLAEVLVSSGLEEFFKWLVILVVIFRHIEFDDPYDGILYGASVSLGFATVENVLYLLSFGIDTAIIRAILPVSSHALFGVLMGYYFGKSKFAKNDKEKEYLFLSIFAPFILHVIYSNFAHK
;
A
#
# COMPACT_ATOMS: atom_id res chain seq x y z
N MET A 1 -18.41 -18.86 4.25
CA MET A 1 -17.65 -17.79 4.96
C MET A 1 -16.16 -18.10 5.05
N ILE A 2 -15.73 -19.26 5.57
CA ILE A 2 -14.30 -19.61 5.68
C ILE A 2 -13.56 -19.49 4.33
N LEU A 3 -14.12 -20.06 3.26
CA LEU A 3 -13.52 -20.01 1.92
C LEU A 3 -13.26 -18.58 1.42
N LEU A 4 -14.20 -17.66 1.67
CA LEU A 4 -14.12 -16.26 1.26
C LEU A 4 -13.01 -15.53 2.01
N PHE A 5 -12.97 -15.68 3.35
CA PHE A 5 -11.90 -15.09 4.16
C PHE A 5 -10.53 -15.63 3.77
N SER A 6 -10.40 -16.94 3.56
CA SER A 6 -9.16 -17.54 3.07
C SER A 6 -8.76 -16.96 1.72
N ALA A 7 -9.67 -16.88 0.75
CA ALA A 7 -9.39 -16.33 -0.58
C ALA A 7 -9.04 -14.83 -0.54
N ALA A 8 -9.63 -14.07 0.39
CA ALA A 8 -9.36 -12.65 0.57
C ALA A 8 -7.96 -12.38 1.15
N VAL A 9 -7.59 -13.15 2.17
CA VAL A 9 -6.36 -12.92 2.95
C VAL A 9 -5.14 -13.60 2.33
N ALA A 10 -5.32 -14.77 1.70
CA ALA A 10 -4.24 -15.55 1.11
C ALA A 10 -3.30 -14.76 0.18
N PRO A 11 -3.76 -13.95 -0.79
CA PRO A 11 -2.83 -13.27 -1.71
C PRO A 11 -1.96 -12.23 -0.98
N GLY A 12 -2.54 -11.49 -0.03
CA GLY A 12 -1.81 -10.52 0.78
C GLY A 12 -0.73 -11.18 1.64
N LEU A 13 -1.09 -12.27 2.33
CA LEU A 13 -0.13 -13.03 3.14
C LEU A 13 0.90 -13.79 2.30
N ALA A 14 0.56 -14.27 1.10
CA ALA A 14 1.48 -14.96 0.21
C ALA A 14 2.57 -14.00 -0.28
N LEU A 15 2.20 -12.82 -0.76
CA LEU A 15 3.16 -11.79 -1.17
C LEU A 15 3.96 -11.27 0.02
N PHE A 16 3.33 -11.07 1.18
CA PHE A 16 4.05 -10.69 2.41
C PHE A 16 5.09 -11.74 2.78
N SER A 17 4.71 -13.02 2.74
CA SER A 17 5.61 -14.14 3.02
C SER A 17 6.75 -14.22 1.99
N TYR A 18 6.50 -13.91 0.72
CA TYR A 18 7.55 -13.84 -0.30
C TYR A 18 8.61 -12.78 0.04
N PHE A 19 8.20 -11.56 0.41
CA PHE A 19 9.14 -10.52 0.84
C PHE A 19 9.84 -10.88 2.14
N TYR A 20 9.09 -11.45 3.10
CA TYR A 20 9.59 -11.86 4.41
C TYR A 20 10.59 -13.03 4.33
N LEU A 21 10.41 -13.98 3.42
CA LEU A 21 11.30 -15.15 3.31
C LEU A 21 12.52 -14.90 2.42
N ARG A 22 12.66 -13.69 1.85
CA ARG A 22 13.80 -13.36 1.00
C ARG A 22 15.05 -13.17 1.87
N ASN A 23 16.13 -13.88 1.52
CA ASN A 23 17.42 -13.93 2.25
C ASN A 23 18.13 -12.58 2.47
N GLN A 24 17.56 -11.47 2.02
CA GLN A 24 18.08 -10.12 2.26
C GLN A 24 17.69 -9.56 3.63
N MET A 25 16.79 -10.21 4.38
CA MET A 25 16.39 -9.81 5.74
C MET A 25 17.33 -10.31 6.85
N ALA A 26 18.65 -10.27 6.64
CA ALA A 26 19.59 -10.84 7.62
C ALA A 26 19.60 -10.08 8.97
N THR A 27 19.17 -8.80 8.98
CA THR A 27 19.31 -7.91 10.14
C THR A 27 17.99 -7.33 10.68
N GLU A 28 16.95 -7.21 9.86
CA GLU A 28 15.69 -6.56 10.27
C GLU A 28 14.83 -7.39 11.25
N PRO A 29 14.26 -6.79 12.31
CA PRO A 29 13.40 -7.52 13.24
C PRO A 29 12.09 -7.89 12.54
N ARG A 30 11.94 -9.18 12.26
CA ARG A 30 10.72 -9.84 11.73
C ARG A 30 9.40 -9.33 12.34
N LYS A 31 9.42 -8.91 13.61
CA LYS A 31 8.28 -8.34 14.33
C LYS A 31 7.87 -6.96 13.79
N THR A 32 8.83 -6.09 13.50
CA THR A 32 8.58 -4.72 13.03
C THR A 32 7.94 -4.75 11.65
N LEU A 33 8.39 -5.64 10.77
CA LEU A 33 7.81 -5.82 9.44
C LEU A 33 6.35 -6.31 9.50
N PHE A 34 6.00 -7.18 10.46
CA PHE A 34 4.61 -7.56 10.66
C PHE A 34 3.77 -6.44 11.29
N GLN A 35 4.35 -5.64 12.19
CA GLN A 35 3.66 -4.47 12.73
C GLN A 35 3.32 -3.45 11.65
N THR A 36 4.20 -3.23 10.67
CA THR A 36 3.91 -2.33 9.54
C THR A 36 2.81 -2.86 8.64
N PHE A 37 2.69 -4.18 8.47
CA PHE A 37 1.55 -4.80 7.80
C PHE A 37 0.26 -4.49 8.57
N LEU A 38 0.27 -4.63 9.90
CA LEU A 38 -0.88 -4.28 10.72
C LEU A 38 -1.23 -2.79 10.65
N PHE A 39 -0.25 -1.88 10.61
CA PHE A 39 -0.53 -0.47 10.40
C PHE A 39 -1.17 -0.19 9.03
N GLY A 40 -0.71 -0.89 7.98
CA GLY A 40 -1.36 -0.88 6.67
C GLY A 40 -2.81 -1.34 6.71
N ALA A 41 -3.10 -2.43 7.42
CA ALA A 41 -4.45 -2.93 7.60
C ALA A 41 -5.34 -1.97 8.41
N LEU A 42 -4.79 -1.34 9.45
CA LEU A 42 -5.52 -0.43 10.32
C LEU A 42 -5.79 0.92 9.64
N ILE A 43 -4.86 1.45 8.85
CA ILE A 43 -5.05 2.74 8.16
C ILE A 43 -6.12 2.65 7.06
N THR A 44 -6.44 1.44 6.55
CA THR A 44 -7.53 1.24 5.58
C THR A 44 -8.86 1.78 6.11
N PHE A 45 -9.21 1.52 7.37
CA PHE A 45 -10.51 1.93 7.94
C PHE A 45 -10.76 3.45 7.90
N PRO A 46 -9.86 4.32 8.42
CA PRO A 46 -10.05 5.76 8.32
C PRO A 46 -10.02 6.26 6.86
N ILE A 47 -9.20 5.65 5.99
CA ILE A 47 -9.21 6.01 4.55
C ILE A 47 -10.58 5.74 3.94
N MET A 48 -11.13 4.53 4.13
CA MET A 48 -12.45 4.16 3.61
C MET A 48 -13.57 5.04 4.18
N PHE A 49 -13.48 5.42 5.45
CA PHE A 49 -14.43 6.35 6.05
C PHE A 49 -14.41 7.72 5.36
N ILE A 50 -13.21 8.29 5.13
CA ILE A 50 -13.07 9.57 4.43
C ILE A 50 -13.59 9.44 2.98
N GLN A 51 -13.24 8.36 2.28
CA GLN A 51 -13.72 8.10 0.92
C GLN A 51 -15.26 7.98 0.87
N TYR A 52 -15.86 7.32 1.85
CA TYR A 52 -17.31 7.20 1.98
C TYR A 52 -17.97 8.57 2.17
N VAL A 53 -17.51 9.37 3.13
CA VAL A 53 -18.07 10.71 3.39
C VAL A 53 -17.96 11.62 2.16
N LEU A 54 -16.79 11.65 1.52
CA LEU A 54 -16.60 12.49 0.32
C LEU A 54 -17.54 12.08 -0.83
N LYS A 55 -17.83 10.78 -0.95
CA LYS A 55 -18.77 10.24 -1.94
C LYS A 55 -20.21 10.62 -1.62
N GLU A 56 -20.67 10.43 -0.38
CA GLU A 56 -22.05 10.70 0.03
C GLU A 56 -22.39 12.19 0.00
N GLU A 57 -21.45 13.05 0.41
CA GLU A 57 -21.63 14.51 0.37
C GLU A 57 -21.55 15.09 -1.04
N ALA A 58 -21.34 14.26 -2.07
CA ALA A 58 -21.18 14.65 -3.47
C ALA A 58 -20.15 15.79 -3.68
N THR A 59 -19.15 15.88 -2.80
CA THR A 59 -18.13 16.94 -2.79
C THR A 59 -17.35 17.03 -4.10
N ILE A 60 -17.17 15.88 -4.76
CA ILE A 60 -16.50 15.77 -6.06
C ILE A 60 -17.45 15.05 -7.02
N THR A 61 -18.11 15.82 -7.88
CA THR A 61 -19.07 15.30 -8.87
C THR A 61 -18.40 14.75 -10.13
N ASN A 62 -17.18 15.20 -10.42
CA ASN A 62 -16.41 14.68 -11.55
C ASN A 62 -15.81 13.32 -11.18
N ARG A 63 -16.31 12.26 -11.82
CA ARG A 63 -15.86 10.88 -11.61
C ARG A 63 -14.35 10.69 -11.75
N TYR A 64 -13.75 11.32 -12.76
CA TYR A 64 -12.30 11.25 -12.99
C TYR A 64 -11.52 11.86 -11.84
N LEU A 65 -11.94 13.02 -11.34
CA LEU A 65 -11.31 13.66 -10.18
C LEU A 65 -11.51 12.85 -8.90
N ALA A 66 -12.68 12.21 -8.73
CA ALA A 66 -12.94 11.33 -7.60
C ALA A 66 -12.01 10.10 -7.61
N GLU A 67 -11.86 9.42 -8.75
CA GLU A 67 -10.94 8.28 -8.87
C GLU A 67 -9.48 8.68 -8.59
N VAL A 68 -9.03 9.81 -9.16
CA VAL A 68 -7.64 10.29 -8.99
C VAL A 68 -7.35 10.77 -7.56
N LEU A 69 -8.17 11.67 -7.02
CA LEU A 69 -7.87 12.36 -5.76
C LEU A 69 -8.37 11.57 -4.54
N VAL A 70 -9.56 10.99 -4.63
CA VAL A 70 -10.23 10.32 -3.49
C VAL A 70 -9.82 8.86 -3.39
N SER A 71 -9.76 8.13 -4.50
CA SER A 71 -9.28 6.73 -4.48
C SER A 71 -7.75 6.70 -4.40
N SER A 72 -7.07 6.96 -5.52
CA SER A 72 -5.61 6.77 -5.60
C SER A 72 -4.85 7.73 -4.69
N GLY A 73 -5.27 8.99 -4.63
CA GLY A 73 -4.61 10.04 -3.85
C GLY A 73 -4.61 9.77 -2.35
N LEU A 74 -5.78 9.57 -1.74
CA LEU A 74 -5.87 9.32 -0.30
C LEU A 74 -5.15 8.04 0.09
N GLU A 75 -5.32 6.97 -0.67
CA GLU A 75 -4.71 5.68 -0.34
C GLU A 75 -3.19 5.75 -0.32
N GLU A 76 -2.56 6.29 -1.38
CA GLU A 76 -1.11 6.39 -1.43
C GLU A 76 -0.56 7.43 -0.45
N PHE A 77 -1.27 8.55 -0.25
CA PHE A 77 -0.89 9.55 0.74
C PHE A 77 -0.85 8.98 2.17
N PHE A 78 -1.88 8.25 2.58
CA PHE A 78 -1.95 7.72 3.94
C PHE A 78 -0.99 6.54 4.15
N LYS A 79 -0.77 5.67 3.16
CA LYS A 79 0.30 4.65 3.21
C LYS A 79 1.67 5.30 3.35
N TRP A 80 1.94 6.32 2.54
CA TRP A 80 3.16 7.11 2.61
C TRP A 80 3.33 7.77 3.98
N LEU A 81 2.25 8.32 4.56
CA LEU A 81 2.27 8.93 5.88
C LEU A 81 2.59 7.90 6.98
N VAL A 82 2.02 6.69 6.91
CA VAL A 82 2.35 5.60 7.84
C VAL A 82 3.86 5.31 7.78
N ILE A 83 4.43 5.18 6.58
CA ILE A 83 5.88 4.94 6.43
C ILE A 83 6.69 6.12 6.96
N LEU A 84 6.32 7.35 6.62
CA LEU A 84 7.03 8.54 7.07
C LEU A 84 7.06 8.65 8.61
N VAL A 85 5.93 8.39 9.27
CA VAL A 85 5.81 8.53 10.72
C VAL A 85 6.40 7.34 11.45
N VAL A 86 6.00 6.12 11.08
CA VAL A 86 6.35 4.90 11.82
C VAL A 86 7.76 4.43 11.51
N ILE A 87 8.17 4.54 10.24
CA ILE A 87 9.37 3.86 9.74
C ILE A 87 10.52 4.86 9.58
N PHE A 88 10.29 5.95 8.84
CA PHE A 88 11.35 6.91 8.53
C PHE A 88 11.91 7.62 9.77
N ARG A 89 11.08 7.83 10.80
CA ARG A 89 11.46 8.55 12.03
C ARG A 89 11.88 7.68 13.21
N HIS A 90 11.51 6.40 13.23
CA HIS A 90 11.66 5.57 14.44
C HIS A 90 12.43 4.26 14.24
N ILE A 91 12.69 3.86 13.00
CA ILE A 91 13.42 2.63 12.67
C ILE A 91 14.77 3.04 12.08
N GLU A 92 15.87 2.42 12.50
CA GLU A 92 17.16 2.55 11.81
C GLU A 92 17.15 1.63 10.59
N PHE A 93 17.50 2.16 9.40
CA PHE A 93 17.64 1.31 8.22
C PHE A 93 19.09 0.89 8.14
N ASP A 94 19.31 -0.39 7.89
CA ASP A 94 20.63 -0.94 7.61
C ASP A 94 20.96 -0.80 6.12
N ASP A 95 19.95 -0.92 5.24
CA ASP A 95 20.07 -0.83 3.78
C ASP A 95 18.86 -0.13 3.11
N PRO A 96 19.01 0.52 1.94
CA PRO A 96 17.87 1.02 1.16
C PRO A 96 16.78 -0.01 0.88
N TYR A 97 17.12 -1.30 0.84
CA TYR A 97 16.18 -2.41 0.67
C TYR A 97 15.17 -2.53 1.81
N ASP A 98 15.49 -2.09 3.03
CA ASP A 98 14.57 -2.10 4.16
C ASP A 98 13.34 -1.24 3.87
N GLY A 99 13.54 -0.11 3.19
CA GLY A 99 12.46 0.73 2.69
C GLY A 99 11.48 -0.05 1.81
N ILE A 100 11.97 -0.91 0.91
CA ILE A 100 11.13 -1.75 0.04
C ILE A 100 10.29 -2.72 0.86
N LEU A 101 10.89 -3.40 1.84
CA LEU A 101 10.19 -4.36 2.70
C LEU A 101 9.06 -3.68 3.47
N TYR A 102 9.38 -2.55 4.09
CA TYR A 102 8.43 -1.76 4.85
C TYR A 102 7.30 -1.18 3.98
N GLY A 103 7.64 -0.65 2.81
CA GLY A 103 6.66 -0.14 1.85
C GLY A 103 5.72 -1.22 1.31
N ALA A 104 6.28 -2.37 0.91
CA ALA A 104 5.49 -3.52 0.50
C ALA A 104 4.58 -4.03 1.63
N SER A 105 5.10 -4.08 2.86
CA SER A 105 4.36 -4.55 4.03
C SER A 105 3.13 -3.68 4.35
N VAL A 106 3.31 -2.35 4.43
CA VAL A 106 2.19 -1.41 4.64
C VAL A 106 1.14 -1.56 3.53
N SER A 107 1.56 -1.59 2.26
CA SER A 107 0.62 -1.69 1.15
C SER A 107 -0.10 -3.05 1.09
N LEU A 108 0.56 -4.15 1.46
CA LEU A 108 -0.06 -5.48 1.51
C LEU A 108 -1.05 -5.61 2.67
N GLY A 109 -0.77 -4.97 3.82
CA GLY A 109 -1.72 -4.86 4.91
C GLY A 109 -2.99 -4.14 4.48
N PHE A 110 -2.82 -3.01 3.80
CA PHE A 110 -3.94 -2.24 3.24
C PHE A 110 -4.75 -3.08 2.23
N ALA A 111 -4.06 -3.66 1.25
CA ALA A 111 -4.68 -4.45 0.19
C ALA A 111 -5.43 -5.67 0.73
N THR A 112 -4.95 -6.26 1.84
CA THR A 112 -5.60 -7.40 2.48
C THR A 112 -6.97 -7.00 3.03
N VAL A 113 -7.06 -5.90 3.77
CA VAL A 113 -8.34 -5.43 4.34
C VAL A 113 -9.28 -4.99 3.23
N GLU A 114 -8.79 -4.26 2.24
CA GLU A 114 -9.59 -3.87 1.08
C GLU A 114 -10.15 -5.10 0.34
N ASN A 115 -9.31 -6.12 0.10
CA ASN A 115 -9.75 -7.33 -0.59
C ASN A 115 -10.78 -8.12 0.22
N VAL A 116 -10.65 -8.19 1.55
CA VAL A 116 -11.66 -8.79 2.44
C VAL A 116 -13.00 -8.08 2.29
N LEU A 117 -13.02 -6.75 2.41
CA LEU A 117 -14.25 -5.97 2.33
C LEU A 117 -14.88 -6.02 0.94
N TYR A 118 -14.06 -6.03 -0.11
CA TYR A 118 -14.52 -6.21 -1.47
C TYR A 118 -15.20 -7.57 -1.67
N LEU A 119 -14.54 -8.68 -1.30
CA LEU A 119 -15.14 -10.01 -1.50
C LEU A 119 -16.38 -10.23 -0.62
N LEU A 120 -16.45 -9.61 0.57
CA LEU A 120 -17.66 -9.61 1.39
C LEU A 120 -18.83 -8.89 0.70
N SER A 121 -18.54 -7.86 -0.10
CA SER A 121 -19.55 -7.04 -0.77
C SER A 121 -19.96 -7.60 -2.14
N PHE A 122 -19.01 -8.15 -2.89
CA PHE A 122 -19.18 -8.52 -4.30
C PHE A 122 -19.10 -10.03 -4.56
N GLY A 123 -18.76 -10.83 -3.56
CA GLY A 123 -18.68 -12.29 -3.68
C GLY A 123 -17.31 -12.80 -4.14
N ILE A 124 -17.15 -14.13 -4.05
CA ILE A 124 -15.86 -14.82 -4.23
C ILE A 124 -15.42 -14.95 -5.70
N ASP A 125 -16.32 -14.77 -6.66
CA ASP A 125 -16.03 -14.99 -8.09
C ASP A 125 -14.92 -14.07 -8.62
N THR A 126 -14.71 -12.93 -7.96
CA THR A 126 -13.65 -11.98 -8.29
C THR A 126 -12.32 -12.26 -7.56
N ALA A 127 -12.23 -13.28 -6.70
CA ALA A 127 -11.06 -13.49 -5.85
C ALA A 127 -9.75 -13.68 -6.63
N ILE A 128 -9.78 -14.44 -7.73
CA ILE A 128 -8.59 -14.68 -8.56
C ILE A 128 -8.12 -13.39 -9.24
N ILE A 129 -9.05 -12.67 -9.89
CA ILE A 129 -8.69 -11.42 -10.56
C ILE A 129 -8.21 -10.37 -9.54
N ARG A 130 -8.79 -10.36 -8.34
CA ARG A 130 -8.37 -9.47 -7.26
C ARG A 130 -6.97 -9.79 -6.72
N ALA A 131 -6.64 -11.06 -6.59
CA ALA A 131 -5.29 -11.49 -6.20
C ALA A 131 -4.22 -11.05 -7.22
N ILE A 132 -4.51 -11.20 -8.51
CA ILE A 132 -3.56 -10.92 -9.59
C ILE A 132 -3.42 -9.42 -9.86
N LEU A 133 -4.53 -8.67 -9.85
CA LEU A 133 -4.54 -7.25 -10.26
C LEU A 133 -4.46 -6.31 -9.03
N PRO A 134 -5.53 -6.04 -8.26
CA PRO A 134 -5.48 -5.10 -7.13
C PRO A 134 -4.40 -5.41 -6.09
N VAL A 135 -4.36 -6.64 -5.56
CA VAL A 135 -3.48 -6.97 -4.44
C VAL A 135 -2.01 -6.90 -4.86
N SER A 136 -1.69 -7.41 -6.06
CA SER A 136 -0.33 -7.34 -6.60
C SER A 136 0.06 -5.91 -7.00
N SER A 137 -0.85 -5.11 -7.55
CA SER A 137 -0.63 -3.69 -7.85
C SER A 137 -0.29 -2.90 -6.58
N HIS A 138 -1.04 -3.07 -5.49
CA HIS A 138 -0.70 -2.41 -4.22
C HIS A 138 0.67 -2.83 -3.70
N ALA A 139 1.03 -4.11 -3.83
CA ALA A 139 2.37 -4.57 -3.47
C ALA A 139 3.45 -3.83 -4.29
N LEU A 140 3.26 -3.69 -5.60
CA LEU A 140 4.18 -2.96 -6.48
C LEU A 140 4.25 -1.46 -6.16
N PHE A 141 3.12 -0.82 -5.85
CA PHE A 141 3.11 0.59 -5.43
C PHE A 141 3.86 0.76 -4.11
N GLY A 142 3.65 -0.15 -3.16
CA GLY A 142 4.40 -0.21 -1.90
C GLY A 142 5.89 -0.42 -2.09
N VAL A 143 6.30 -1.31 -3.00
CA VAL A 143 7.71 -1.52 -3.36
C VAL A 143 8.33 -0.24 -3.91
N LEU A 144 7.65 0.46 -4.83
CA LEU A 144 8.14 1.69 -5.44
C LEU A 144 8.23 2.84 -4.42
N MET A 145 7.21 2.99 -3.58
CA MET A 145 7.19 3.92 -2.45
C MET A 145 8.37 3.66 -1.51
N GLY A 146 8.53 2.40 -1.10
CA GLY A 146 9.58 1.93 -0.21
C GLY A 146 10.98 2.11 -0.78
N TYR A 147 11.17 1.84 -2.07
CA TYR A 147 12.44 2.04 -2.77
C TYR A 147 12.92 3.49 -2.66
N TYR A 148 12.04 4.46 -2.94
CA TYR A 148 12.40 5.87 -2.86
C TYR A 148 12.56 6.37 -1.42
N PHE A 149 11.79 5.85 -0.46
CA PHE A 149 12.04 6.11 0.96
C PHE A 149 13.43 5.62 1.40
N GLY A 150 13.79 4.38 1.04
CA GLY A 150 15.13 3.84 1.28
C GLY A 150 16.20 4.73 0.66
N LYS A 151 16.07 5.06 -0.62
CA LYS A 151 17.01 5.97 -1.31
C LYS A 151 17.11 7.35 -0.66
N SER A 152 16.00 7.92 -0.18
CA SER A 152 15.96 9.21 0.50
C SER A 152 16.81 9.19 1.76
N LYS A 153 16.65 8.17 2.61
CA LYS A 153 17.35 8.05 3.89
C LYS A 153 18.88 7.94 3.77
N PHE A 154 19.36 7.32 2.70
CA PHE A 154 20.80 7.16 2.44
C PHE A 154 21.36 8.21 1.46
N ALA A 155 20.53 9.11 0.95
CA ALA A 155 20.97 10.18 0.06
C ALA A 155 21.68 11.29 0.85
N LYS A 156 22.58 12.00 0.18
CA LYS A 156 23.23 13.20 0.70
C LYS A 156 22.68 14.43 -0.03
N ASN A 157 22.53 15.54 0.69
CA ASN A 157 22.13 16.86 0.17
C ASN A 157 20.73 16.84 -0.49
N ASP A 158 20.50 17.65 -1.52
CA ASP A 158 19.19 17.89 -2.14
C ASP A 158 18.49 16.63 -2.69
N LYS A 159 19.25 15.54 -2.90
CA LYS A 159 18.71 14.25 -3.35
C LYS A 159 17.80 13.58 -2.31
N GLU A 160 17.97 13.87 -1.02
CA GLU A 160 17.08 13.37 0.03
C GLU A 160 15.63 13.81 -0.23
N LYS A 161 15.43 15.11 -0.46
CA LYS A 161 14.11 15.71 -0.71
C LYS A 161 13.52 15.26 -2.04
N GLU A 162 14.36 15.12 -3.07
CA GLU A 162 13.95 14.59 -4.37
C GLU A 162 13.40 13.17 -4.25
N TYR A 163 14.12 12.28 -3.58
CA TYR A 163 13.65 10.91 -3.37
C TYR A 163 12.44 10.84 -2.44
N LEU A 164 12.36 11.69 -1.41
CA LEU A 164 11.17 11.75 -0.57
C LEU A 164 9.94 12.18 -1.37
N PHE A 165 10.08 13.16 -2.27
CA PHE A 165 9.01 13.55 -3.18
C PHE A 165 8.63 12.40 -4.14
N LEU A 166 9.62 11.71 -4.73
CA LEU A 166 9.38 10.57 -5.61
C LEU A 166 8.70 9.40 -4.88
N SER A 167 8.94 9.23 -3.58
CA SER A 167 8.32 8.17 -2.78
C SER A 167 6.80 8.28 -2.68
N ILE A 168 6.22 9.47 -2.82
CA ILE A 168 4.76 9.64 -2.92
C ILE A 168 4.31 9.80 -4.37
N PHE A 169 5.06 10.57 -5.17
CA PHE A 169 4.63 10.92 -6.52
C PHE A 169 4.62 9.73 -7.48
N ALA A 170 5.67 8.90 -7.45
CA ALA A 170 5.78 7.75 -8.35
C ALA A 170 4.69 6.67 -8.12
N PRO A 171 4.43 6.19 -6.89
CA PRO A 171 3.33 5.24 -6.66
C PRO A 171 1.96 5.85 -6.91
N PHE A 172 1.75 7.14 -6.61
CA PHE A 172 0.50 7.84 -6.94
C PHE A 172 0.20 7.81 -8.44
N ILE A 173 1.18 8.14 -9.29
CA ILE A 173 1.00 8.08 -10.75
C ILE A 173 0.72 6.65 -11.21
N LEU A 174 1.45 5.66 -10.69
CA LEU A 174 1.21 4.26 -11.03
C LEU A 174 -0.21 3.81 -10.65
N HIS A 175 -0.68 4.23 -9.48
CA HIS A 175 -2.01 3.92 -9.00
C HIS A 175 -3.09 4.59 -9.88
N VAL A 176 -2.96 5.88 -10.19
CA VAL A 176 -3.88 6.56 -11.10
C VAL A 176 -3.94 5.86 -12.46
N ILE A 177 -2.79 5.46 -13.02
CA ILE A 177 -2.73 4.72 -14.29
C ILE A 177 -3.49 3.39 -14.14
N TYR A 178 -3.24 2.64 -13.07
CA TYR A 178 -3.94 1.38 -12.79
C TYR A 178 -5.45 1.56 -12.67
N SER A 179 -5.93 2.55 -11.93
CA SER A 179 -7.36 2.83 -11.75
C SER A 179 -8.06 3.14 -13.08
N ASN A 180 -7.38 3.84 -13.99
CA ASN A 180 -7.88 4.10 -15.34
C ASN A 180 -8.00 2.85 -16.22
N PHE A 181 -7.18 1.83 -15.99
CA PHE A 181 -7.28 0.54 -16.69
C PHE A 181 -8.32 -0.39 -16.04
N ALA A 182 -8.49 -0.35 -14.73
CA ALA A 182 -9.39 -1.23 -13.98
C ALA A 182 -10.88 -0.83 -14.10
N HIS A 183 -11.18 0.41 -14.52
CA HIS A 183 -12.55 0.91 -14.73
C HIS A 183 -13.03 0.87 -16.20
N LYS A 184 -12.24 0.28 -17.11
CA LYS A 184 -12.67 -0.07 -18.47
C LYS A 184 -13.15 -1.52 -18.52
#